data_AF-B0K9B4-F1
#
_entry.id   AF-B0K9B4-F1
#
_cell.length_a   1.000
_cell.length_b   1.000
_cell.length_c   1.000
_cell.angle_alpha   90.00
_cell.angle_beta   90.00
_cell.angle_gamma   90.00
#
_symmetry.space_group_name_H-M   'P 1'
#
loop_
_entity.id
_entity.type
_entity.pdbx_description
1 polymer ?
#
loop_
_entity_poly.entity_id
_entity_poly.type
_entity_poly.pdbx_seq_one_letter_code
_entity_poly.pdbx_strand_id
1 'polypeptide(L)'
;MKKEEGLTLIELVTVLAILSIIVLIVIPSTDFFDTTRSNIRLTLIAREVVNDLRYIQQKSIFEGEILRFESDDTKTRYYIKRKDDNENIKIKNLPEGIKISKKDGGKVEIYFNQMGTPIGACTITLKNDKGSEIYISVAVVTGRIMISGKNY
;
A
#
# COMPACT_ATOMS: atom_id res chain seq x y z
N MET A 1 2.76 -65.55 -0.05
CA MET A 1 2.63 -64.45 0.94
C MET A 1 3.43 -63.26 0.41
N LYS A 2 2.80 -62.13 0.11
CA LYS A 2 3.52 -60.90 -0.27
C LYS A 2 4.09 -60.29 1.02
N LYS A 3 5.41 -60.11 1.09
CA LYS A 3 6.04 -59.29 2.13
C LYS A 3 5.71 -57.85 1.82
N GLU A 4 5.08 -57.15 2.74
CA GLU A 4 5.05 -55.69 2.70
C GLU A 4 6.39 -55.21 3.25
N GLU A 5 7.17 -54.58 2.38
CA GLU A 5 8.47 -54.02 2.73
C GLU A 5 8.23 -52.64 3.35
N GLY A 6 8.58 -52.51 4.63
CA GLY A 6 8.46 -51.26 5.38
C GLY A 6 9.61 -50.30 5.05
N LEU A 7 9.32 -49.00 5.12
CA LEU A 7 10.30 -47.94 4.87
C LEU A 7 11.43 -47.98 5.92
N THR A 8 12.68 -47.92 5.49
CA THR A 8 13.81 -47.88 6.43
C THR A 8 14.00 -46.48 7.01
N LEU A 9 14.52 -46.40 8.24
CA LEU A 9 14.85 -45.12 8.88
C LEU A 9 15.84 -44.30 8.05
N ILE A 10 16.81 -44.97 7.41
CA ILE A 10 17.81 -44.32 6.57
C ILE A 10 17.21 -43.76 5.27
N GLU A 11 16.25 -44.46 4.64
CA GLU A 11 15.53 -43.93 3.48
C GLU A 11 14.73 -42.69 3.86
N LEU A 12 14.03 -42.70 5.00
CA LEU A 12 13.26 -41.53 5.45
C LEU A 12 14.17 -40.32 5.65
N VAL A 13 15.29 -40.49 6.35
CA VAL A 13 16.26 -39.40 6.58
C VAL A 13 16.86 -38.92 5.26
N THR A 14 17.16 -39.82 4.33
CA THR A 14 17.72 -39.47 3.02
C THR A 14 16.72 -38.68 2.18
N VAL A 15 15.44 -39.07 2.18
CA VAL A 15 14.36 -38.33 1.48
C VAL A 15 14.15 -36.95 2.08
N LEU A 16 14.14 -36.83 3.42
CA LEU A 16 14.02 -35.53 4.09
C LEU A 16 15.23 -34.63 3.81
N ALA A 17 16.44 -35.20 3.76
CA ALA A 17 17.65 -34.47 3.39
C ALA A 17 17.55 -33.91 1.96
N ILE A 18 17.14 -34.74 0.99
CA ILE A 18 16.95 -34.31 -0.40
C ILE A 18 15.86 -33.22 -0.49
N LEU A 19 14.72 -33.41 0.19
CA LEU A 19 13.63 -32.43 0.21
C LEU A 19 14.08 -31.09 0.79
N SER A 20 14.85 -31.09 1.88
CA SER A 20 15.34 -29.85 2.50
C SER A 20 16.27 -29.07 1.57
N ILE A 21 17.16 -29.75 0.83
CA ILE A 21 18.03 -29.12 -0.17
C ILE A 21 17.21 -28.51 -1.29
N ILE A 22 16.19 -29.22 -1.81
CA ILE A 22 15.30 -28.70 -2.85
C ILE A 22 14.59 -27.43 -2.37
N VAL A 23 14.03 -27.45 -1.16
CA VAL A 23 13.34 -26.30 -0.56
C VAL A 23 14.28 -25.09 -0.43
N LEU A 24 15.53 -25.30 0.01
CA LEU A 24 16.55 -24.25 0.13
C LEU A 24 16.90 -23.57 -1.20
N ILE A 25 16.81 -24.30 -2.31
CA ILE A 25 17.10 -23.77 -3.66
C ILE A 25 15.87 -23.06 -4.25
N VAL A 26 14.68 -23.64 -4.06
CA VAL A 26 13.43 -23.14 -4.68
C VAL A 26 12.89 -21.89 -3.99
N ILE A 27 12.99 -21.78 -2.67
CA ILE A 27 12.44 -20.61 -1.94
C ILE A 27 13.06 -19.28 -2.39
N PRO A 28 14.40 -19.09 -2.38
CA PRO A 28 15.00 -17.80 -2.72
C PRO A 28 14.95 -17.46 -4.21
N SER A 29 14.66 -18.43 -5.09
CA SER A 29 14.68 -18.23 -6.55
C SER A 29 13.34 -17.84 -7.15
N THR A 30 12.26 -17.78 -6.36
CA THR A 30 10.92 -17.49 -6.88
C THR A 30 10.47 -16.06 -6.56
N ASP A 31 10.16 -15.29 -7.62
CA ASP A 31 9.52 -13.96 -7.56
C ASP A 31 8.19 -13.93 -6.78
N PHE A 32 7.64 -15.11 -6.48
CA PHE A 32 6.37 -15.29 -5.79
C PHE A 32 6.36 -14.68 -4.39
N PHE A 33 7.42 -14.89 -3.60
CA PHE A 33 7.53 -14.36 -2.24
C PHE A 33 7.71 -12.84 -2.26
N ASP A 34 8.52 -12.31 -3.17
CA ASP A 34 8.72 -10.87 -3.34
C ASP A 34 7.44 -10.18 -3.79
N THR A 35 6.68 -10.78 -4.70
CA THR A 35 5.38 -10.27 -5.15
C THR A 35 4.37 -10.26 -4.02
N THR A 36 4.29 -11.35 -3.25
CA THR A 36 3.38 -11.44 -2.09
C THR A 36 3.72 -10.40 -1.04
N ARG A 37 5.01 -10.26 -0.70
CA ARG A 37 5.48 -9.26 0.26
C ARG A 37 5.23 -7.84 -0.23
N SER A 38 5.48 -7.56 -1.51
CA SER A 38 5.22 -6.26 -2.12
C SER A 38 3.73 -5.90 -2.09
N ASN A 39 2.84 -6.87 -2.32
CA ASN A 39 1.38 -6.66 -2.26
C ASN A 39 0.88 -6.41 -0.83
N ILE A 40 1.43 -7.12 0.17
CA ILE A 40 1.12 -6.87 1.58
C ILE A 40 1.58 -5.46 1.98
N ARG A 41 2.79 -5.05 1.58
CA ARG A 41 3.27 -3.68 1.82
C ARG A 41 2.37 -2.64 1.16
N LEU A 42 1.98 -2.86 -0.10
CA LEU A 42 1.06 -1.96 -0.81
C LEU A 42 -0.27 -1.79 -0.08
N THR A 43 -0.83 -2.90 0.45
CA THR A 43 -2.06 -2.93 1.25
C THR A 43 -1.93 -2.13 2.54
N LEU A 44 -0.79 -2.26 3.25
CA LEU A 44 -0.53 -1.50 4.48
C LEU A 44 -0.41 0.00 4.19
N ILE A 45 0.34 0.38 3.15
CA ILE A 45 0.48 1.79 2.74
C ILE A 45 -0.88 2.37 2.33
N ALA A 46 -1.73 1.60 1.63
CA ALA A 46 -3.07 2.05 1.29
C ALA A 46 -3.91 2.38 2.55
N ARG A 47 -3.84 1.54 3.59
CA ARG A 47 -4.51 1.81 4.87
C ARG A 47 -3.93 3.04 5.58
N GLU A 48 -2.61 3.21 5.54
CA GLU A 48 -1.97 4.41 6.09
C GLU A 48 -2.44 5.69 5.38
N VAL A 49 -2.48 5.69 4.04
CA VAL A 49 -2.98 6.84 3.26
C VAL A 49 -4.44 7.13 3.60
N VAL A 50 -5.29 6.10 3.74
CA VAL A 50 -6.69 6.31 4.17
C VAL A 50 -6.77 6.89 5.58
N ASN A 51 -5.96 6.42 6.52
CA ASN A 51 -5.91 6.99 7.87
C ASN A 51 -5.44 8.44 7.85
N ASP A 52 -4.47 8.76 7.01
CA ASP A 52 -3.98 10.13 6.86
C ASP A 52 -5.04 11.04 6.22
N LEU A 53 -5.79 10.57 5.21
CA LEU A 53 -6.93 11.32 4.67
C LEU A 53 -8.01 11.58 5.73
N ARG A 54 -8.33 10.59 6.57
CA ARG A 54 -9.27 10.76 7.69
C ARG A 54 -8.73 11.73 8.75
N TYR A 55 -7.44 11.66 9.03
CA TYR A 55 -6.77 12.60 9.91
C TYR A 55 -6.89 14.04 9.39
N ILE A 56 -6.70 14.25 8.07
CA ILE A 56 -6.89 15.56 7.44
C ILE A 56 -8.33 16.03 7.62
N GLN A 57 -9.32 15.19 7.36
CA GLN A 57 -10.74 15.53 7.56
C GLN A 57 -11.02 15.99 9.00
N GLN A 58 -10.58 15.22 9.99
CA GLN A 58 -10.81 15.52 11.40
C GLN A 58 -10.07 16.77 11.86
N LYS A 59 -8.80 16.93 11.44
CA LYS A 59 -7.98 18.09 11.81
C LYS A 59 -8.53 19.37 11.17
N SER A 60 -8.96 19.32 9.92
CA SER A 60 -9.63 20.45 9.26
C SER A 60 -10.89 20.91 9.99
N ILE A 61 -11.67 19.97 10.54
CA ILE A 61 -12.86 20.29 11.34
C ILE A 61 -12.45 20.90 12.68
N PHE A 62 -11.49 20.29 13.37
CA PHE A 62 -11.09 20.68 14.71
C PHE A 62 -10.41 22.05 14.75
N GLU A 63 -9.52 22.33 13.79
CA GLU A 63 -8.75 23.57 13.74
C GLU A 63 -9.44 24.66 12.91
N GLY A 64 -10.48 24.32 12.14
CA GLY A 64 -11.16 25.26 11.25
C GLY A 64 -10.28 25.70 10.07
N GLU A 65 -9.34 24.86 9.65
CA GLU A 65 -8.36 25.17 8.60
C GLU A 65 -8.56 24.32 7.34
N ILE A 66 -8.19 24.89 6.18
CA ILE A 66 -8.17 24.15 4.93
C ILE A 66 -6.83 23.41 4.82
N LEU A 67 -6.89 22.10 4.81
CA LEU A 67 -5.72 21.23 4.69
C LEU A 67 -5.73 20.50 3.36
N ARG A 68 -4.54 20.14 2.85
CA ARG A 68 -4.42 19.37 1.62
C ARG A 68 -3.48 18.20 1.75
N PHE A 69 -3.82 17.12 1.06
CA PHE A 69 -2.92 16.03 0.74
C PHE A 69 -2.26 16.31 -0.61
N GLU A 70 -0.94 16.16 -0.69
CA GLU A 70 -0.16 16.42 -1.90
C GLU A 70 0.92 15.36 -2.08
N SER A 71 0.93 14.63 -3.20
CA SER A 71 2.05 13.74 -3.53
C SER A 71 3.20 14.52 -4.16
N ASP A 72 4.42 14.11 -3.86
CA ASP A 72 5.62 14.58 -4.55
C ASP A 72 5.77 13.83 -5.89
N ASP A 73 6.01 14.57 -6.96
CA ASP A 73 6.21 14.04 -8.32
C ASP A 73 7.67 13.61 -8.57
N THR A 74 8.61 14.17 -7.80
CA THR A 74 10.05 13.90 -7.92
C THR A 74 10.54 12.85 -6.92
N LYS A 75 9.91 12.77 -5.76
CA LYS A 75 10.33 11.90 -4.65
C LYS A 75 9.22 10.93 -4.28
N THR A 76 9.59 9.77 -3.74
CA THR A 76 8.62 8.79 -3.21
C THR A 76 8.10 9.22 -1.84
N ARG A 77 7.27 10.27 -1.80
CA ARG A 77 6.70 10.83 -0.56
C ARG A 77 5.41 11.58 -0.83
N TYR A 78 4.68 11.87 0.24
CA TYR A 78 3.55 12.80 0.22
C TYR A 78 3.58 13.71 1.45
N TYR A 79 2.81 14.79 1.35
CA TYR A 79 2.70 15.84 2.33
C TYR A 79 1.26 16.04 2.74
N ILE A 80 1.07 16.43 4.00
CA ILE A 80 -0.14 17.09 4.48
C ILE A 80 0.25 18.53 4.74
N LYS A 81 -0.39 19.47 4.05
CA LYS A 81 -0.06 20.89 4.12
C LYS A 81 -1.26 21.74 4.51
N ARG A 82 -1.01 22.83 5.24
CA ARG A 82 -2.00 23.90 5.41
C ARG A 82 -2.07 24.72 4.12
N LYS A 83 -3.28 25.11 3.70
CA LYS A 83 -3.48 25.85 2.45
C LYS A 83 -2.91 27.27 2.51
N ASP A 84 -3.05 27.95 3.64
CA ASP A 84 -2.84 29.40 3.74
C ASP A 84 -1.36 29.81 3.69
N ASP A 85 -0.50 29.06 4.36
CA ASP A 85 0.95 29.32 4.47
C ASP A 85 1.82 28.23 3.83
N ASN A 86 1.19 27.17 3.29
CA ASN A 86 1.86 26.01 2.72
C ASN A 86 2.74 25.24 3.72
N GLU A 87 2.49 25.38 5.03
CA GLU A 87 3.23 24.70 6.09
C GLU A 87 3.04 23.18 5.99
N ASN A 88 4.14 22.42 6.10
CA ASN A 88 4.11 20.97 6.15
C ASN A 88 3.70 20.49 7.55
N ILE A 89 2.42 20.16 7.73
CA ILE A 89 1.90 19.54 8.96
C ILE A 89 2.45 18.12 9.12
N LYS A 90 2.57 17.39 8.01
CA LYS A 90 3.11 16.03 8.01
C LYS A 90 3.85 15.74 6.71
N ILE A 91 4.96 15.02 6.81
CA ILE A 91 5.70 14.49 5.67
C ILE A 91 5.81 12.98 5.84
N LYS A 92 5.45 12.21 4.83
CA LYS A 92 5.58 10.75 4.83
C LYS A 92 6.39 10.28 3.63
N ASN A 93 7.52 9.63 3.91
CA ASN A 93 8.27 8.91 2.89
C ASN A 93 7.60 7.55 2.64
N LEU A 94 7.39 7.23 1.36
CA LEU A 94 6.94 5.93 0.92
C LEU A 94 8.14 4.97 0.84
N PRO A 95 7.95 3.68 1.18
CA PRO A 95 8.99 2.70 0.98
C PRO A 95 9.32 2.57 -0.51
N GLU A 96 10.55 2.15 -0.79
CA GLU A 96 11.01 1.90 -2.15
C GLU A 96 10.10 0.88 -2.87
N GLY A 97 9.93 1.07 -4.17
CA GLY A 97 9.07 0.24 -4.99
C GLY A 97 7.58 0.60 -4.92
N ILE A 98 7.15 1.57 -4.11
CA ILE A 98 5.76 2.05 -4.08
C ILE A 98 5.67 3.47 -4.64
N LYS A 99 4.76 3.69 -5.60
CA LYS A 99 4.47 4.97 -6.22
C LYS A 99 3.04 5.39 -5.92
N ILE A 100 2.85 6.70 -5.78
CA ILE A 100 1.54 7.35 -5.60
C ILE A 100 1.31 8.30 -6.77
N SER A 101 0.14 8.25 -7.39
CA SER A 101 -0.20 9.10 -8.53
C SER A 101 -1.71 9.21 -8.73
N LYS A 102 -2.15 10.09 -9.63
CA LYS A 102 -3.49 9.99 -10.20
C LYS A 102 -3.58 8.78 -11.15
N LYS A 103 -4.80 8.39 -11.51
CA LYS A 103 -5.06 7.30 -12.47
C LYS A 103 -4.39 7.54 -13.82
N ASP A 104 -4.47 8.77 -14.32
CA ASP A 104 -3.88 9.18 -15.61
C ASP A 104 -2.41 9.64 -15.47
N GLY A 105 -1.79 9.39 -14.31
CA GLY A 105 -0.47 9.88 -13.96
C GLY A 105 -0.45 11.30 -13.41
N GLY A 106 0.71 11.70 -12.90
CA GLY A 106 0.95 13.00 -12.30
C GLY A 106 0.58 13.11 -10.82
N LYS A 107 0.80 14.32 -10.26
CA LYS A 107 0.64 14.60 -8.84
C LYS A 107 -0.81 14.47 -8.38
N VAL A 108 -0.99 13.84 -7.22
CA VAL A 108 -2.22 13.80 -6.45
C VAL A 108 -2.28 15.05 -5.59
N GLU A 109 -3.41 15.74 -5.65
CA GLU A 109 -3.68 16.88 -4.80
C GLU A 109 -5.18 16.88 -4.46
N ILE A 110 -5.51 16.92 -3.18
CA ILE A 110 -6.90 17.01 -2.69
C ILE A 110 -6.94 17.88 -1.44
N TYR A 111 -7.89 18.81 -1.42
CA TYR A 111 -8.11 19.73 -0.32
C TYR A 111 -9.33 19.29 0.50
N PHE A 112 -9.31 19.57 1.79
CA PHE A 112 -10.43 19.40 2.70
C PHE A 112 -10.75 20.76 3.32
N ASN A 113 -12.01 21.18 3.22
CA ASN A 113 -12.45 22.43 3.82
C ASN A 113 -12.59 22.30 5.35
N GLN A 114 -12.94 23.40 6.00
CA GLN A 114 -13.12 23.50 7.45
C GLN A 114 -14.24 22.58 8.00
N MET A 115 -15.08 22.01 7.13
CA MET A 115 -16.11 21.03 7.49
C MET A 115 -15.65 19.58 7.25
N GLY A 116 -14.36 19.37 6.95
CA GLY A 116 -13.80 18.06 6.59
C GLY A 116 -14.30 17.51 5.26
N THR A 117 -14.95 18.36 4.45
CA THR A 117 -15.50 17.99 3.15
C THR A 117 -14.42 18.16 2.08
N PRO A 118 -14.17 17.14 1.25
CA PRO A 118 -13.20 17.25 0.16
C PRO A 118 -13.66 18.24 -0.91
N ILE A 119 -12.75 19.13 -1.32
CA ILE A 119 -12.97 20.11 -2.39
C ILE A 119 -12.64 19.44 -3.73
N GLY A 120 -13.58 18.63 -4.21
CA GLY A 120 -13.47 17.89 -5.47
C GLY A 120 -13.28 16.39 -5.31
N ALA A 121 -13.52 15.65 -6.39
CA ALA A 121 -13.35 14.20 -6.41
C ALA A 121 -11.88 13.89 -6.67
N CYS A 122 -11.33 12.91 -5.96
CA CYS A 122 -9.97 12.47 -6.20
C CYS A 122 -9.89 10.96 -6.08
N THR A 123 -9.13 10.36 -6.99
CA THR A 123 -8.74 8.95 -6.91
C THR A 123 -7.22 8.90 -6.85
N ILE A 124 -6.71 8.43 -5.72
CA ILE A 124 -5.29 8.19 -5.47
C ILE A 124 -5.00 6.77 -5.93
N THR A 125 -4.02 6.61 -6.79
CA THR A 125 -3.51 5.30 -7.25
C THR A 125 -2.21 5.02 -6.53
N LEU A 126 -2.15 3.87 -5.86
CA LEU A 126 -0.93 3.31 -5.29
C LEU A 126 -0.51 2.12 -6.14
N LYS A 127 0.74 2.12 -6.60
CA LYS A 127 1.28 1.08 -7.47
C LYS A 127 2.61 0.56 -6.92
N ASN A 128 2.78 -0.75 -6.90
CA ASN A 128 4.09 -1.35 -6.61
C ASN A 128 4.89 -1.67 -7.89
N ASP A 129 6.18 -1.92 -7.71
CA ASP A 129 7.15 -2.34 -8.71
C ASP A 129 6.77 -3.65 -9.42
N LYS A 130 6.03 -4.53 -8.75
CA LYS A 130 5.47 -5.77 -9.30
C LYS A 130 4.18 -5.57 -10.11
N GLY A 131 3.72 -4.32 -10.27
CA GLY A 131 2.59 -3.96 -11.14
C GLY A 131 1.20 -4.09 -10.49
N SER A 132 1.11 -4.39 -9.20
CA SER A 132 -0.16 -4.37 -8.47
C SER A 132 -0.59 -2.95 -8.14
N GLU A 133 -1.90 -2.69 -8.22
CA GLU A 133 -2.51 -1.38 -8.03
C GLU A 133 -3.64 -1.42 -7.01
N ILE A 134 -3.72 -0.38 -6.19
CA ILE A 134 -4.81 -0.09 -5.26
C ILE A 134 -5.28 1.35 -5.52
N TYR A 135 -6.59 1.54 -5.57
CA TYR A 135 -7.23 2.83 -5.78
C TYR A 135 -7.93 3.27 -4.49
N ILE A 136 -7.66 4.50 -4.06
CA ILE A 136 -8.32 5.16 -2.94
C ILE A 136 -9.15 6.31 -3.49
N SER A 137 -10.47 6.17 -3.43
CA SER A 137 -11.41 7.16 -3.95
C SER A 137 -12.01 8.00 -2.84
N VAL A 138 -12.07 9.32 -3.04
CA VAL A 138 -12.65 10.28 -2.11
C VAL A 138 -13.86 10.96 -2.76
N ALA A 139 -15.04 10.77 -2.17
CA ALA A 139 -16.30 11.32 -2.68
C ALA A 139 -16.51 12.77 -2.21
N VAL A 140 -16.82 13.68 -3.15
CA VAL A 140 -16.89 15.15 -2.94
C VAL A 140 -17.87 15.55 -1.83
N VAL A 141 -19.04 14.93 -1.83
CA VAL A 141 -20.16 15.40 -0.99
C VAL A 141 -20.10 14.80 0.41
N THR A 142 -19.85 13.50 0.51
CA THR A 142 -19.91 12.78 1.79
C THR A 142 -18.57 12.68 2.49
N GLY A 143 -17.47 13.03 1.82
CA GLY A 143 -16.13 12.75 2.33
C GLY A 143 -15.82 11.26 2.46
N ARG A 144 -16.65 10.38 1.90
CA ARG A 144 -16.45 8.93 2.01
C ARG A 144 -15.17 8.54 1.29
N ILE A 145 -14.23 7.95 2.03
CA ILE A 145 -12.97 7.40 1.52
C ILE A 145 -13.16 5.89 1.34
N MET A 146 -12.93 5.38 0.13
CA MET A 146 -13.09 3.98 -0.24
C MET A 146 -11.79 3.42 -0.82
N ILE A 147 -11.45 2.18 -0.47
CA ILE A 147 -10.35 1.42 -1.06
C ILE A 147 -10.93 0.41 -2.05
N SER A 148 -10.30 0.26 -3.21
CA SER A 148 -10.63 -0.77 -4.20
C SER A 148 -9.36 -1.26 -4.91
N GLY A 149 -9.36 -2.49 -5.40
CA GLY A 149 -8.22 -3.06 -6.14
C GLY A 149 -8.35 -4.57 -6.30
N LYS A 150 -7.44 -5.20 -7.06
CA LYS A 150 -7.52 -6.63 -7.39
C LYS A 150 -7.48 -7.58 -6.17
N ASN A 151 -7.05 -7.07 -5.00
CA ASN A 151 -6.94 -7.81 -3.74
C ASN A 151 -7.71 -7.12 -2.58
N TYR A 152 -8.70 -6.27 -2.89
CA TYR A 152 -9.54 -5.55 -1.92
C TYR A 152 -11.02 -5.70 -2.24
#